data_AF-A0A932CL71-F1
#
_entry.id   AF-A0A932CL71-F1
#
_cell.length_a   1.000
_cell.length_b   1.000
_cell.length_c   1.000
_cell.angle_alpha   90.00
_cell.angle_beta   90.00
_cell.angle_gamma   90.00
#
_symmetry.space_group_name_H-M   'P 1'
#
loop_
_entity.id
_entity.type
_entity.pdbx_description
1 polymer ?
#
loop_
_entity_poly.entity_id
_entity_poly.type
_entity_poly.pdbx_seq_one_letter_code
_entity_poly.pdbx_strand_id
1 'polypeptide(L)'
;MKGRRQELQQKEAEIKGKLSWLTSLVAVLVIVDNCTRRCLGVPLFLEGRNVTADSIVEALRVLLPPELQYLISDNGSQFKADLFRRLAEEE
;
A
#
# COMPACT_ATOMS: atom_id res chain seq x y z
N MET A 1 23.09 29.84 -18.19
CA MET A 1 21.77 29.25 -17.80
C MET A 1 21.84 27.86 -17.18
N LYS A 2 22.83 26.98 -17.49
CA LYS A 2 22.90 25.61 -16.91
C LYS A 2 23.18 25.55 -15.39
N GLY A 3 24.05 26.41 -14.85
CA GLY A 3 24.44 26.38 -13.43
C GLY A 3 23.30 26.71 -12.45
N ARG A 4 22.46 27.70 -12.78
CA ARG A 4 21.31 28.11 -11.95
C ARG A 4 20.27 27.01 -11.80
N ARG A 5 20.12 26.15 -12.82
CA ARG A 5 19.17 25.02 -12.81
C ARG A 5 19.69 23.89 -11.92
N GLN A 6 20.99 23.62 -11.94
CA GLN A 6 21.62 22.63 -11.05
C GLN A 6 21.55 23.06 -9.58
N GLU A 7 21.81 24.33 -9.26
CA GLU A 7 21.67 24.84 -7.88
C GLU A 7 20.24 24.69 -7.35
N LEU A 8 19.23 24.98 -8.17
CA LEU A 8 17.83 24.84 -7.78
C LEU A 8 17.46 23.36 -7.54
N GLN A 9 17.89 22.46 -8.42
CA GLN A 9 17.68 21.01 -8.26
C GLN A 9 18.34 20.46 -6.99
N GLN A 10 19.53 20.96 -6.66
CA GLN A 10 20.29 20.52 -5.49
C GLN A 10 19.65 21.01 -4.19
N LYS A 11 19.18 22.27 -4.16
CA LYS A 11 18.39 22.80 -3.03
C LYS A 11 17.06 22.06 -2.85
N GLU A 12 16.37 21.74 -3.95
CA GLU A 12 15.13 20.97 -3.89
C GLU A 12 15.37 19.58 -3.30
N ALA A 13 16.42 18.88 -3.75
CA ALA A 13 16.81 17.57 -3.21
C ALA A 13 17.18 17.64 -1.71
N GLU A 14 17.91 18.68 -1.28
CA GLU A 14 18.28 18.87 0.12
C GLU A 14 17.05 19.10 1.02
N ILE A 15 16.12 19.96 0.58
CA ILE A 15 14.87 20.24 1.29
C ILE A 15 14.00 18.98 1.35
N LYS A 16 13.88 18.25 0.24
CA LYS A 16 13.11 17.00 0.16
C LYS A 16 13.71 15.90 1.03
N GLY A 17 15.04 15.83 1.16
CA GLY A 17 15.72 14.93 2.09
C GLY A 17 15.41 15.26 3.56
N LYS A 18 15.50 16.55 3.92
CA LYS A 18 15.25 17.03 5.30
C LYS A 18 13.78 16.93 5.74
N LEU A 19 12.85 17.05 4.80
CA LEU A 19 11.39 17.01 5.05
C LEU A 19 10.74 15.67 4.67
N SER A 20 11.52 14.65 4.29
CA SER A 20 11.00 13.39 3.78
C SER A 20 9.96 12.75 4.70
N TRP A 21 10.18 12.81 6.02
CA TRP A 21 9.25 12.31 7.05
C TRP A 21 7.95 13.12 7.19
N LEU A 22 7.99 14.45 6.98
CA LEU A 22 6.81 15.33 7.02
C LEU A 22 5.90 15.15 5.80
N THR A 23 6.47 14.70 4.68
CA THR A 23 5.75 14.47 3.42
C THR A 23 5.48 12.99 3.13
N SER A 24 5.74 12.11 4.09
CA SER A 24 5.58 10.67 3.89
C SER A 24 4.09 10.32 3.80
N LEU A 25 3.67 9.89 2.62
CA LEU A 25 2.36 9.28 2.42
C LEU A 25 2.42 7.85 2.95
N VAL A 26 1.54 7.51 3.88
CA VAL A 26 1.32 6.15 4.32
C VAL A 26 0.07 5.59 3.65
N ALA A 27 0.11 4.31 3.30
CA ALA A 27 -1.07 3.59 2.87
C ALA A 27 -1.57 2.72 4.03
N VAL A 28 -2.89 2.60 4.17
CA VAL A 28 -3.53 1.80 5.21
C VAL A 28 -4.39 0.75 4.52
N LEU A 29 -4.16 -0.52 4.82
CA LEU A 29 -5.10 -1.57 4.44
C LEU A 29 -6.30 -1.55 5.39
N VAL A 30 -7.49 -1.48 4.82
CA VAL A 30 -8.74 -1.55 5.57
C VAL A 30 -9.49 -2.80 5.12
N ILE A 31 -9.74 -3.69 6.08
CA ILE A 31 -10.49 -4.92 5.88
C ILE A 31 -11.83 -4.77 6.59
N VAL A 32 -12.91 -5.10 5.89
CA VAL A 32 -14.27 -5.06 6.45
C VAL A 32 -14.85 -6.46 6.38
N ASP A 33 -15.21 -7.00 7.54
CA ASP A 33 -16.03 -8.19 7.62
C ASP A 33 -17.47 -7.80 7.30
N ASN A 34 -17.95 -8.22 6.13
CA ASN A 34 -19.29 -7.90 5.66
C ASN A 34 -20.41 -8.57 6.49
N CYS A 35 -20.14 -9.70 7.14
CA CYS A 35 -21.12 -10.41 7.95
C CYS A 35 -21.33 -9.72 9.30
N THR A 36 -20.23 -9.31 9.95
CA THR A 36 -20.28 -8.71 11.30
C THR A 36 -20.23 -7.18 11.30
N ARG A 37 -19.94 -6.55 10.16
CA ARG A 37 -19.67 -5.10 10.00
C ARG A 37 -18.51 -4.62 10.87
N ARG A 38 -17.59 -5.51 11.24
CA ARG A 38 -16.37 -5.16 11.96
C ARG A 38 -15.32 -4.71 10.95
N CYS A 39 -14.68 -3.59 11.25
CA CYS A 39 -13.58 -3.07 10.44
C CYS A 39 -12.26 -3.30 11.17
N LEU A 40 -11.27 -3.80 10.45
CA LEU A 40 -9.89 -3.90 10.88
C LEU A 40 -9.04 -2.96 10.02
N GLY A 41 -8.38 -2.00 10.65
CA GLY A 41 -7.43 -1.12 9.97
C GLY A 41 -6.00 -1.53 10.30
N VAL A 42 -5.41 -2.42 9.52
CA VAL A 42 -4.03 -2.94 9.70
C VAL A 42 -3.60 -3.60 8.36
N PRO A 43 -2.37 -3.42 7.80
CA PRO A 43 -1.17 -2.68 8.24
C PRO A 43 -0.96 -1.30 7.58
N LEU A 44 -0.04 -0.52 8.16
CA LEU A 44 0.52 0.71 7.59
C LEU A 44 1.68 0.36 6.65
N PHE A 45 1.55 0.70 5.37
CA PHE A 45 2.65 0.61 4.41
C PHE A 45 3.35 1.97 4.29
N LEU A 46 4.63 2.00 4.65
CA LEU A 46 5.46 3.20 4.58
C LEU A 46 5.80 3.57 3.12
N GLU A 47 5.67 2.60 2.22
CA GLU A 47 5.83 2.74 0.77
C GLU A 47 4.73 3.63 0.17
N GLY A 48 3.61 3.82 0.87
CA GLY A 48 2.54 4.74 0.49
C GLY A 48 1.97 4.45 -0.89
N ARG A 49 2.25 5.34 -1.85
CA ARG A 49 1.82 5.15 -3.25
C ARG A 49 2.51 3.99 -3.96
N ASN A 50 3.64 3.51 -3.43
CA ASN A 50 4.43 2.44 -4.03
C ASN A 50 4.06 1.06 -3.48
N VAL A 51 2.97 0.94 -2.71
CA VAL A 51 2.47 -0.36 -2.24
C VAL A 51 2.23 -1.29 -3.42
N THR A 52 2.82 -2.48 -3.32
CA THR A 52 2.74 -3.54 -4.32
C THR A 52 1.67 -4.56 -3.96
N ALA A 53 1.26 -5.36 -4.96
CA ALA A 53 0.37 -6.50 -4.73
C ALA A 53 0.98 -7.50 -3.74
N ASP A 54 2.28 -7.79 -3.86
CA ASP A 54 3.01 -8.68 -2.95
C ASP A 54 2.89 -8.24 -1.48
N SER A 55 3.13 -6.96 -1.21
CA SER A 55 3.04 -6.41 0.15
C SER A 55 1.64 -6.57 0.75
N ILE A 56 0.60 -6.41 -0.08
CA ILE A 56 -0.80 -6.60 0.33
C ILE A 56 -1.09 -8.09 0.58
N VAL A 57 -0.66 -8.97 -0.30
CA VAL A 57 -0.92 -10.42 -0.19
C VAL A 57 -0.24 -11.01 1.04
N GLU A 58 1.00 -10.63 1.32
CA GLU A 58 1.70 -11.04 2.54
C GLU A 58 0.96 -10.58 3.80
N ALA A 59 0.47 -9.33 3.82
CA ALA A 59 -0.33 -8.83 4.92
C ALA A 59 -1.65 -9.60 5.08
N LEU A 60 -2.34 -9.88 3.97
CA LEU A 60 -3.62 -10.59 3.99
C LEU A 60 -3.47 -12.04 4.46
N ARG A 61 -2.43 -12.76 4.06
CA ARG A 61 -2.17 -14.13 4.55
C ARG A 61 -2.04 -14.22 6.07
N VAL A 62 -1.62 -13.14 6.73
CA VAL A 62 -1.53 -13.08 8.20
C VAL A 62 -2.86 -12.68 8.84
N LEU A 63 -3.67 -11.87 8.14
CA LEU A 63 -4.85 -11.23 8.71
C LEU A 63 -6.16 -11.94 8.40
N LEU A 64 -6.23 -12.66 7.28
CA LEU A 64 -7.45 -13.33 6.85
C LEU A 64 -7.65 -14.63 7.65
N PRO A 65 -8.89 -14.90 8.10
CA PRO A 65 -9.20 -16.16 8.75
C PRO A 65 -9.18 -17.31 7.73
N PRO A 66 -8.80 -18.53 8.13
CA PRO A 66 -8.74 -19.69 7.22
C PRO A 66 -10.12 -20.15 6.76
N GLU A 67 -11.21 -19.70 7.39
CA GLU A 67 -12.59 -19.99 6.98
C GLU A 67 -13.15 -18.96 5.99
N LEU A 68 -12.34 -18.04 5.47
CA LEU A 68 -12.80 -17.00 4.56
C LEU A 68 -13.27 -17.60 3.23
N GLN A 69 -14.54 -17.38 2.87
CA GLN A 69 -15.10 -17.90 1.62
C GLN A 69 -14.94 -16.95 0.43
N TYR A 70 -14.94 -15.64 0.71
CA TYR A 70 -14.95 -14.61 -0.33
C TYR A 70 -14.15 -13.40 0.12
N LEU A 71 -13.32 -12.89 -0.79
CA LEU A 71 -12.60 -11.63 -0.65
C LEU A 71 -13.07 -10.67 -1.75
N ILE A 72 -13.52 -9.48 -1.36
CA ILE A 72 -14.02 -8.46 -2.30
C ILE A 72 -13.13 -7.22 -2.16
N SER A 73 -12.56 -6.78 -3.27
CA SER A 73 -11.74 -5.56 -3.36
C SER A 73 -12.31 -4.59 -4.41
N ASP A 74 -11.76 -3.39 -4.45
CA ASP A 74 -12.01 -2.48 -5.56
C ASP A 74 -11.21 -2.89 -6.82
N ASN A 75 -11.28 -2.04 -7.84
CA ASN A 75 -10.64 -2.22 -9.13
C ASN A 75 -9.16 -1.74 -9.17
N GLY A 76 -8.52 -1.56 -8.01
CA GLY A 76 -7.14 -1.10 -7.87
C GLY A 76 -6.12 -2.04 -8.52
N SER A 77 -5.00 -1.49 -8.99
CA SER A 77 -3.98 -2.26 -9.72
C SER A 77 -3.32 -3.33 -8.85
N GLN A 78 -3.19 -3.09 -7.55
CA GLN A 78 -2.63 -4.05 -6.60
C GLN A 78 -3.55 -5.26 -6.39
N PHE A 79 -4.87 -5.06 -6.45
CA PHE A 79 -5.86 -6.12 -6.23
C PHE A 79 -6.23 -6.89 -7.50
N LYS A 80 -5.86 -6.37 -8.67
CA LYS A 80 -6.04 -7.05 -9.98
C LYS A 80 -4.85 -7.92 -10.38
N ALA A 81 -3.72 -7.80 -9.70
CA ALA A 81 -2.53 -8.57 -10.00
C ALA A 81 -2.81 -10.08 -9.88
N ASP A 82 -2.17 -10.89 -10.73
CA ASP A 82 -2.37 -12.35 -10.72
C ASP A 82 -2.06 -12.98 -9.35
N LEU A 83 -1.12 -12.39 -8.61
CA LEU A 83 -0.80 -12.81 -7.25
C LEU A 83 -2.01 -12.69 -6.30
N PHE A 84 -2.78 -11.61 -6.41
CA PHE A 84 -3.98 -11.41 -5.60
C PHE A 84 -5.08 -12.40 -5.98
N ARG A 85 -5.18 -12.76 -7.27
CA ARG A 85 -6.10 -13.82 -7.72
C ARG A 85 -5.72 -15.16 -7.11
N ARG A 86 -4.43 -15.51 -7.09
CA ARG A 86 -3.95 -16.76 -6.48
C ARG A 86 -4.24 -16.84 -4.99
N LEU A 87 -4.15 -15.73 -4.26
CA LEU A 87 -4.54 -15.70 -2.85
C LEU A 87 -5.97 -16.22 -2.64
N ALA A 88 -6.92 -15.84 -3.50
CA ALA A 88 -8.30 -16.30 -3.42
C ALA A 88 -8.54 -17.73 -3.93
N GLU A 89 -7.54 -18.36 -4.56
CA GLU A 89 -7.58 -19.75 -4.99
C GLU A 89 -6.90 -20.69 -3.96
N GLU A 90 -5.97 -20.14 -3.17
CA GLU A 90 -5.16 -20.85 -2.18
C GLU A 90 -5.78 -20.85 -0.77
N GLU A 91 -6.49 -19.79 -0.40
CA GLU A 91 -7.20 -19.61 0.89
C GLU A 91 -8.72 -19.72 0.69
#